data_AF-A0A2R6MYC1-F1
#
_entry.id   AF-A0A2R6MYC1-F1
#
_cell.length_a   1.000
_cell.length_b   1.000
_cell.length_c   1.000
_cell.angle_alpha   90.00
_cell.angle_beta   90.00
_cell.angle_gamma   90.00
#
_symmetry.space_group_name_H-M   'P 1'
#
loop_
_entity.id
_entity.type
_entity.pdbx_description
1 polymer ?
#
loop_
_entity_poly.entity_id
_entity_poly.type
_entity_poly.pdbx_seq_one_letter_code
_entity_poly.pdbx_strand_id
1 'polypeptide(L)'
;EIPTVRKTRQALGRVVRSPADFGARVLLDARYTERAEIEMSEYAVRGAFPPEERADMIDVEPGKLKFGLLNFYRDMDAYDREPPAP
;
A
#
# COMPACT_ATOMS: atom_id res chain seq x y z
N GLU A 1 -13.09 -7.34 19.47
CA GLU A 1 -12.11 -6.25 19.33
C GLU A 1 -11.02 -6.74 18.38
N ILE A 2 -10.85 -6.17 17.19
CA ILE A 2 -9.79 -6.61 16.26
C ILE A 2 -8.47 -5.98 16.75
N PRO A 3 -7.55 -6.74 17.40
CA PRO A 3 -6.37 -6.17 18.04
C PRO A 3 -5.30 -5.67 17.04
N THR A 4 -5.60 -5.73 15.74
CA THR A 4 -4.64 -5.53 14.66
C THR A 4 -4.61 -4.10 14.14
N VAL A 5 -5.76 -3.39 14.11
CA VAL A 5 -5.88 -2.07 13.48
C VAL A 5 -4.94 -1.03 14.13
N ARG A 6 -4.81 -1.05 15.47
CA ARG A 6 -3.98 -0.08 16.20
C ARG A 6 -2.47 -0.24 15.94
N LYS A 7 -1.98 -1.48 15.78
CA LYS A 7 -0.57 -1.75 15.44
C LYS A 7 -0.28 -1.48 13.96
N THR A 8 -1.21 -1.81 13.07
CA THR A 8 -1.08 -1.48 11.64
C THR A 8 -0.96 0.03 11.46
N ARG A 9 -1.83 0.84 12.10
CA ARG A 9 -1.76 2.32 12.00
C ARG A 9 -0.45 2.93 12.50
N GLN A 10 0.18 2.35 13.53
CA GLN A 10 1.49 2.84 13.99
C GLN A 10 2.64 2.54 13.00
N ALA A 11 2.50 1.51 12.16
CA ALA A 11 3.44 1.23 11.07
C ALA A 11 3.17 2.10 9.82
N LEU A 12 1.92 2.57 9.62
CA LEU A 12 1.54 3.45 8.50
C LEU A 12 2.18 4.86 8.59
N GLY A 13 2.60 5.33 9.77
CA GLY A 13 3.06 6.71 9.94
C GLY A 13 4.52 7.01 9.59
N ARG A 14 5.29 6.11 8.95
CA ARG A 14 6.77 6.23 8.91
C ARG A 14 7.43 6.34 7.53
N VAL A 15 6.67 6.30 6.44
CA VAL A 15 7.25 6.25 5.08
C VAL A 15 7.60 7.64 4.55
N VAL A 16 6.80 8.66 4.84
CA VAL A 16 6.97 10.04 4.34
C VAL A 16 7.19 10.95 5.54
N ARG A 17 8.31 11.69 5.58
CA ARG A 17 8.67 12.57 6.72
C ARG A 17 8.80 14.05 6.33
N SER A 18 8.88 14.32 5.03
CA SER A 18 8.93 15.64 4.42
C SER A 18 7.84 15.76 3.34
N PRO A 19 7.29 16.96 3.07
CA PRO A 19 6.39 17.19 1.94
C PRO A 19 6.97 16.82 0.56
N ALA A 20 8.30 16.75 0.45
CA ALA A 20 8.99 16.34 -0.77
C ALA A 20 9.37 14.85 -0.80
N ASP A 21 9.20 14.12 0.31
CA ASP A 21 9.49 12.69 0.34
C ASP A 21 8.38 11.91 -0.36
N PHE A 22 8.75 10.84 -1.04
CA PHE A 22 7.83 9.88 -1.62
C PHE A 22 8.25 8.46 -1.28
N GLY A 23 7.28 7.55 -1.24
CA GLY A 23 7.56 6.14 -0.99
C GLY A 23 6.33 5.29 -1.18
N ALA A 24 6.54 4.05 -1.59
CA ALA A 24 5.49 3.06 -1.71
C ALA A 24 5.29 2.31 -0.39
N ARG A 25 4.05 1.92 -0.12
CA ARG A 25 3.70 1.00 0.98
C ARG A 25 3.05 -0.25 0.41
N VAL A 26 3.50 -1.40 0.88
CA VAL A 26 2.96 -2.70 0.45
C VAL A 26 2.33 -3.39 1.66
N LEU A 27 1.03 -3.65 1.59
CA LEU A 27 0.29 -4.43 2.57
C LEU A 27 0.10 -5.84 2.02
N LEU A 28 0.88 -6.80 2.52
CA LEU A 28 0.90 -8.18 2.04
C LEU A 28 -0.13 -9.04 2.76
N ASP A 29 -1.42 -8.85 2.46
CA ASP A 29 -2.49 -9.72 2.93
C ASP A 29 -3.77 -9.51 2.12
N ALA A 30 -4.49 -10.57 1.79
CA ALA A 30 -5.77 -10.48 1.07
C ALA A 30 -6.80 -9.64 1.83
N ARG A 31 -6.74 -9.59 3.16
CA ARG A 31 -7.68 -8.83 4.02
C ARG A 31 -7.65 -7.30 3.79
N TYR A 32 -6.62 -6.77 3.13
CA TYR A 32 -6.52 -5.36 2.78
C TYR A 32 -7.13 -5.03 1.40
N THR A 33 -7.56 -6.03 0.64
CA THR A 33 -8.12 -5.85 -0.71
C THR A 33 -9.58 -5.40 -0.67
N GLU A 34 -10.07 -4.82 -1.77
CA GLU A 34 -11.49 -4.46 -1.91
C GLU A 34 -12.36 -5.73 -1.91
N ARG A 35 -11.88 -6.77 -2.60
CA ARG A 35 -12.54 -8.08 -2.69
C ARG A 35 -12.81 -8.70 -1.31
N ALA A 36 -11.91 -8.49 -0.33
CA ALA A 36 -12.10 -9.00 1.01
C ALA A 36 -13.33 -8.40 1.72
N GLU A 37 -13.75 -7.17 1.39
CA GLU A 37 -14.97 -6.58 1.97
C GLU A 37 -16.24 -7.39 1.59
N ILE A 38 -16.22 -8.05 0.43
CA ILE A 38 -17.33 -8.87 -0.09
C ILE A 38 -17.16 -10.33 0.35
N GLU A 39 -15.97 -10.92 0.15
CA GLU A 39 -15.77 -12.36 0.31
C GLU A 39 -15.41 -12.78 1.74
N MET A 40 -14.92 -11.85 2.56
CA MET A 40 -14.42 -12.10 3.90
C MET A 40 -14.82 -10.97 4.83
N SER A 41 -16.07 -10.52 4.80
CA SER A 41 -16.54 -9.31 5.47
C SER A 41 -16.19 -9.25 6.96
N GLU A 42 -16.15 -10.38 7.67
CA GLU A 42 -15.76 -10.48 9.09
C GLU A 42 -14.27 -10.26 9.34
N TYR A 43 -13.43 -10.47 8.32
CA TYR A 43 -11.96 -10.39 8.38
C TYR A 43 -11.38 -9.22 7.58
N ALA A 44 -12.21 -8.52 6.80
CA ALA A 44 -11.79 -7.40 5.98
C ALA A 44 -11.25 -6.27 6.86
N VAL A 45 -10.03 -5.81 6.55
CA VAL A 45 -9.36 -4.74 7.30
C VAL A 45 -9.37 -3.43 6.51
N ARG A 46 -9.55 -3.47 5.18
CA ARG A 46 -9.57 -2.28 4.30
C ARG A 46 -10.54 -1.22 4.81
N GLY A 47 -11.77 -1.58 5.19
CA GLY A 47 -12.78 -0.65 5.71
C GLY A 47 -12.41 0.08 7.02
N ALA A 48 -11.38 -0.37 7.75
CA ALA A 48 -10.92 0.29 8.96
C ALA A 48 -10.04 1.53 8.69
N PHE A 49 -9.61 1.74 7.44
CA PHE A 49 -8.82 2.89 7.03
C PHE A 49 -9.72 4.09 6.71
N PRO A 50 -9.26 5.33 6.96
CA PRO A 50 -9.96 6.53 6.52
C PRO A 50 -10.22 6.53 5.00
N PRO A 51 -11.32 7.15 4.51
CA PRO A 51 -11.66 7.18 3.09
C PRO A 51 -10.53 7.67 2.18
N GLU A 52 -9.80 8.70 2.61
CA GLU A 52 -8.66 9.26 1.88
C GLU A 52 -7.51 8.24 1.74
N GLU A 53 -7.16 7.53 2.82
CA GLU A 53 -6.12 6.50 2.76
C GLU A 53 -6.55 5.31 1.89
N ARG A 54 -7.86 4.95 1.91
CA ARG A 54 -8.41 3.86 1.09
C ARG A 54 -8.43 4.18 -0.39
N ALA A 55 -8.61 5.45 -0.75
CA ALA A 55 -8.60 5.89 -2.15
C ALA A 55 -7.20 5.73 -2.78
N ASP A 56 -6.15 5.82 -1.97
CA ASP A 56 -4.76 5.60 -2.42
C ASP A 56 -4.35 4.11 -2.44
N MET A 57 -5.19 3.21 -1.93
CA MET A 57 -4.91 1.77 -1.94
C MET A 57 -5.28 1.12 -3.27
N ILE A 58 -4.27 0.61 -3.96
CA ILE A 58 -4.41 -0.13 -5.21
C ILE A 58 -4.19 -1.62 -4.96
N ASP A 59 -5.13 -2.45 -5.37
CA ASP A 59 -4.98 -3.91 -5.32
C ASP A 59 -4.02 -4.34 -6.43
N VAL A 60 -2.97 -5.07 -6.05
CA VAL A 60 -1.92 -5.49 -6.98
C VAL A 60 -1.71 -6.99 -6.85
N GLU A 61 -1.78 -7.70 -7.97
CA GLU A 61 -1.42 -9.12 -8.01
C GLU A 61 0.06 -9.29 -7.62
N PRO A 62 0.45 -10.36 -6.89
CA PRO A 62 1.83 -10.55 -6.44
C PRO A 62 2.88 -10.44 -7.55
N GLY A 63 2.60 -11.01 -8.73
CA GLY A 63 3.50 -10.95 -9.88
C GLY A 63 3.60 -9.57 -10.55
N LYS A 64 2.66 -8.66 -10.26
CA LYS A 64 2.62 -7.29 -10.79
C LYS A 64 3.31 -6.28 -9.87
N LEU A 65 3.51 -6.61 -8.60
CA LEU A 65 4.10 -5.71 -7.61
C LEU A 65 5.44 -5.13 -8.05
N LYS A 66 6.32 -5.96 -8.61
CA LYS A 66 7.64 -5.52 -9.10
C LYS A 66 7.55 -4.42 -10.17
N PHE A 67 6.58 -4.54 -11.07
CA PHE A 67 6.35 -3.55 -12.12
C PHE A 67 5.69 -2.28 -11.56
N GLY A 68 4.74 -2.43 -10.63
CA GLY A 68 4.10 -1.30 -9.95
C GLY A 68 5.12 -0.43 -9.22
N LEU A 69 6.05 -1.05 -8.48
CA LEU A 69 7.13 -0.35 -7.81
C LEU A 69 8.09 0.33 -8.80
N LEU A 70 8.49 -0.37 -9.87
CA LEU A 70 9.36 0.20 -10.90
C LEU A 70 8.74 1.43 -11.55
N ASN A 71 7.45 1.38 -11.87
CA ASN A 71 6.73 2.51 -12.46
C ASN A 71 6.59 3.67 -11.47
N PHE A 72 6.18 3.40 -10.22
CA PHE A 72 6.06 4.43 -9.19
C PHE A 72 7.35 5.24 -9.01
N TYR A 73 8.49 4.57 -8.85
CA TYR A 73 9.76 5.26 -8.66
C TYR A 73 10.26 5.95 -9.93
N ARG A 74 9.89 5.47 -11.12
CA ARG A 74 10.16 6.17 -12.37
C ARG A 74 9.33 7.46 -12.48
N ASP A 75 8.05 7.40 -12.16
CA ASP A 75 7.14 8.55 -12.24
C ASP A 75 7.52 9.66 -11.23
N MET A 76 8.11 9.27 -10.09
CA MET A 76 8.66 10.20 -9.10
C MET A 76 10.08 10.70 -9.42
N ASP A 77 10.64 10.35 -10.59
CA ASP A 77 12.02 10.67 -11.00
C ASP A 77 13.07 10.27 -9.94
N ALA A 78 12.86 9.11 -9.32
CA ALA A 78 13.62 8.69 -8.13
C ALA A 78 14.95 7.99 -8.45
N TYR A 79 15.22 7.72 -9.72
CA TYR A 79 16.41 6.98 -10.15
C TYR A 79 17.48 7.96 -10.65
N ASP A 80 18.55 8.13 -9.87
CA ASP A 80 19.74 8.91 -10.29
C ASP A 80 20.49 8.29 -11.49
N ARG A 81 20.13 7.07 -11.87
CA ARG A 81 20.76 6.23 -12.91
C ARG A 81 19.69 5.46 -13.68
N GLU A 82 20.13 4.60 -14.60
CA GLU A 82 19.21 3.74 -15.34
C GLU A 82 18.40 2.84 -14.38
N PRO A 83 17.05 2.83 -14.49
CA PRO A 83 16.19 2.04 -13.61
C PRO A 83 16.54 0.54 -13.67
N PRO A 84 16.36 -0.22 -12.56
CA PRO A 84 16.61 -1.65 -12.55
C PRO A 84 15.67 -2.39 -13.52
N ALA A 85 16.16 -3.50 -14.09
CA ALA A 85 15.34 -4.38 -14.92
C ALA A 85 14.26 -5.09 -14.06
N PRO A 86 13.04 -5.26 -14.59
CA PRO A 86 11.93 -5.87 -13.85
C PRO A 86 12.04 -7.38 -13.66
#